data_AF-A0ABD5T082-F1
#
_entry.id   AF-A0ABD5T082-F1
#
_cell.length_a   1.000
_cell.length_b   1.000
_cell.length_c   1.000
_cell.angle_alpha   90.00
_cell.angle_beta   90.00
_cell.angle_gamma   90.00
#
_symmetry.space_group_name_H-M   'P 1'
#
loop_
_entity.id
_entity.type
_entity.pdbx_description
1 polymer ?
#
loop_
_entity_poly.entity_id
_entity_poly.type
_entity_poly.pdbx_seq_one_letter_code
_entity_poly.pdbx_strand_id
1 'polypeptide(L)'
;DATLAIETDASVRGDESRLRQLFENLFRNGVEHGTPSGRTRSDDAVEHDAAGGGDGDGSPLTIAVGELDDGSGFYVEDDGIGIPADRRESVFESGYTTDTDGTGFGLTIAREVVEAHGWEIEVTAGNTGGARFEITGVSFE
;
A
#
# COMPACT_ATOMS: atom_id res chain seq x y z
N ASP A 1 4.90 6.70 -13.79
CA ASP A 1 5.75 7.51 -12.89
C ASP A 1 4.97 7.85 -11.64
N ALA A 2 5.63 7.77 -10.49
CA ALA A 2 5.08 8.16 -9.19
C ALA A 2 6.11 9.02 -8.44
N THR A 3 5.62 9.88 -7.55
CA THR A 3 6.43 10.73 -6.69
C THR A 3 6.54 10.08 -5.31
N LEU A 4 7.74 10.01 -4.74
CA LEU A 4 7.94 9.60 -3.35
C LEU A 4 8.10 10.84 -2.48
N ALA A 5 7.22 11.00 -1.48
CA ALA A 5 7.28 12.03 -0.46
C ALA A 5 7.72 11.39 0.86
N ILE A 6 8.81 11.90 1.46
CA ILE A 6 9.29 11.46 2.77
C ILE A 6 8.97 12.58 3.76
N GLU A 7 8.13 12.28 4.75
CA GLU A 7 7.57 13.24 5.70
C GLU A 7 8.20 13.10 7.10
N THR A 8 9.21 12.25 7.22
CA THR A 8 9.94 12.00 8.47
C THR A 8 11.45 11.85 8.21
N ASP A 9 12.25 12.25 9.18
CA ASP A 9 13.70 11.99 9.26
C ASP A 9 14.03 10.84 10.24
N ALA A 10 13.02 10.13 10.75
CA ALA A 10 13.18 9.07 11.74
C ALA A 10 13.92 7.85 11.17
N SER A 11 14.67 7.19 12.05
CA SER A 11 15.41 5.96 11.72
C SER A 11 14.88 4.80 12.53
N VAL A 12 14.85 3.61 11.93
CA VAL A 12 14.36 2.38 12.55
C VAL A 12 15.46 1.32 12.52
N ARG A 13 15.52 0.49 13.56
CA ARG A 13 16.43 -0.67 13.57
C ARG A 13 15.76 -1.88 12.94
N GLY A 14 16.45 -2.53 12.00
CA GLY A 14 16.02 -3.78 11.40
C GLY A 14 17.04 -4.33 10.42
N ASP A 15 16.68 -5.44 9.77
CA ASP A 15 17.47 -6.00 8.68
C ASP A 15 17.27 -5.16 7.41
N GLU A 16 18.30 -4.41 7.01
CA GLU A 16 18.27 -3.50 5.86
C GLU A 16 17.75 -4.18 4.59
N SER A 17 18.16 -5.43 4.33
CA SER A 17 17.77 -6.14 3.12
C SER A 17 16.28 -6.47 3.11
N ARG A 18 15.74 -6.83 4.28
CA ARG A 18 14.32 -7.11 4.47
C ARG A 18 13.49 -5.83 4.42
N LEU A 19 13.94 -4.77 5.10
CA LEU A 19 13.24 -3.48 5.09
C LEU A 19 13.18 -2.88 3.69
N ARG A 20 14.28 -2.98 2.92
CA ARG A 20 14.27 -2.60 1.51
C ARG A 20 13.22 -3.38 0.72
N GLN A 21 13.12 -4.69 0.95
CA GLN A 21 12.10 -5.51 0.30
C GLN A 21 10.67 -5.14 0.71
N LEU A 22 10.44 -4.80 1.98
CA LEU A 22 9.16 -4.27 2.46
C LEU A 22 8.74 -3.03 1.67
N PHE A 23 9.61 -2.01 1.62
CA PHE A 23 9.32 -0.79 0.89
C PHE A 23 9.15 -1.03 -0.61
N GLU A 24 10.00 -1.85 -1.24
CA GLU A 24 9.86 -2.22 -2.65
C GLU A 24 8.50 -2.85 -2.97
N ASN A 25 7.98 -3.70 -2.08
CA ASN A 25 6.66 -4.32 -2.24
C ASN A 25 5.53 -3.28 -2.10
N LEU A 26 5.57 -2.44 -1.07
CA LEU A 26 4.53 -1.44 -0.83
C LEU A 26 4.50 -0.37 -1.93
N PHE A 27 5.67 0.11 -2.37
CA PHE A 27 5.75 1.12 -3.43
C PHE A 27 5.28 0.57 -4.77
N ARG A 28 5.64 -0.67 -5.08
CA ARG A 28 5.16 -1.35 -6.29
C ARG A 28 3.64 -1.47 -6.28
N ASN A 29 3.05 -1.91 -5.17
CA ASN A 29 1.59 -2.03 -5.06
C ASN A 29 0.89 -0.69 -5.28
N GLY A 30 1.41 0.40 -4.69
CA GLY A 30 0.88 1.74 -4.92
C GLY A 30 0.89 2.10 -6.42
N VAL A 31 2.01 1.85 -7.11
CA VAL A 31 2.12 2.15 -8.56
C VAL A 31 1.23 1.26 -9.43
N GLU A 32 1.15 -0.04 -9.13
CA GLU A 32 0.40 -1.01 -9.92
C GLU A 32 -1.12 -0.85 -9.74
N HIS A 33 -1.58 -0.45 -8.55
CA HIS A 33 -3.00 -0.45 -8.19
C HIS A 33 -3.58 0.92 -7.83
N GLY A 34 -2.75 1.94 -7.61
CA GLY A 34 -3.20 3.28 -7.20
C GLY A 34 -3.94 4.06 -8.29
N THR A 35 -3.70 3.77 -9.56
CA THR A 35 -4.46 4.42 -10.66
C THR A 35 -5.65 3.56 -11.07
N PRO A 36 -6.85 4.15 -11.26
CA PRO A 36 -7.93 3.42 -11.92
C PRO A 36 -7.45 3.12 -13.34
N SER A 37 -7.36 1.84 -13.69
CA SER A 37 -6.95 1.37 -15.02
C SER A 37 -7.90 1.92 -16.09
N GLY A 38 -7.64 3.14 -16.56
CA GLY A 38 -8.35 3.76 -17.66
C GLY A 38 -7.95 3.10 -18.98
N ARG A 39 -8.46 1.89 -19.23
CA ARG A 39 -8.76 1.25 -20.54
C ARG A 39 -8.98 -0.26 -20.35
N THR A 40 -10.16 -0.65 -19.86
CA THR A 40 -10.71 -1.95 -20.24
C THR A 40 -11.12 -1.89 -21.71
N ARG A 41 -10.31 -2.49 -22.57
CA ARG A 41 -10.80 -3.28 -23.71
C ARG A 41 -10.25 -4.68 -23.42
N SER A 42 -11.02 -5.70 -23.09
CA SER A 42 -12.36 -6.03 -23.56
C SER A 42 -13.05 -7.02 -22.61
N ASP A 43 -14.38 -6.97 -22.62
CA ASP A 43 -15.40 -8.00 -22.33
C ASP A 43 -15.45 -8.71 -20.96
N ASP A 44 -16.66 -8.64 -20.38
CA ASP A 44 -17.26 -9.49 -19.34
C ASP A 44 -16.76 -9.38 -17.88
N ALA A 45 -17.50 -8.61 -17.06
CA ALA A 45 -18.41 -9.13 -16.03
C ALA A 45 -18.77 -8.07 -14.96
N VAL A 46 -20.07 -7.88 -14.76
CA VAL A 46 -20.78 -7.22 -13.64
C VAL A 46 -20.08 -6.08 -12.88
N GLU A 47 -20.55 -4.85 -13.13
CA GLU A 47 -20.38 -3.72 -12.21
C GLU A 47 -20.89 -4.11 -10.82
N HIS A 48 -19.98 -4.14 -9.85
CA HIS A 48 -20.35 -4.00 -8.45
C HIS A 48 -19.93 -2.59 -8.03
N ASP A 49 -20.92 -1.83 -7.59
CA ASP A 49 -20.85 -0.41 -7.23
C ASP A 49 -19.60 -0.06 -6.41
N ALA A 50 -18.62 0.58 -7.07
CA ALA A 50 -17.60 1.33 -6.37
C ALA A 50 -18.17 2.71 -6.06
N ALA A 51 -18.48 2.94 -4.78
CA ALA A 51 -18.76 4.27 -4.26
C ALA A 51 -17.61 5.21 -4.68
N GLY A 52 -17.98 6.33 -5.32
CA GLY A 52 -17.06 7.33 -5.87
C GLY A 52 -16.12 7.94 -4.83
N GLY A 53 -15.11 8.69 -5.21
CA GLY A 53 -14.68 9.14 -6.53
C GLY A 53 -13.33 9.80 -6.31
N GLY A 54 -12.28 9.22 -6.88
CA GLY A 54 -11.05 9.96 -7.10
C GLY A 54 -11.22 10.69 -8.42
N ASP A 55 -11.31 12.01 -8.38
CA ASP A 55 -11.11 12.86 -9.55
C ASP A 55 -9.69 12.59 -10.05
N GLY A 56 -9.53 11.55 -10.88
CA GLY A 56 -8.29 11.22 -11.55
C GLY A 56 -7.99 12.29 -12.58
N ASP A 57 -7.52 13.46 -12.15
CA ASP A 57 -7.12 14.59 -13.00
C ASP A 57 -5.83 14.30 -13.79
N GLY A 58 -5.43 13.02 -13.90
CA GLY A 58 -4.16 12.62 -14.47
C GLY A 58 -2.95 13.11 -13.68
N SER A 59 -3.13 13.54 -12.43
CA SER A 59 -2.04 13.86 -11.52
C SER A 59 -1.18 12.61 -11.29
N PRO A 60 0.16 12.74 -11.28
CA PRO A 60 1.04 11.62 -11.00
C PRO A 60 0.78 11.12 -9.57
N LEU A 61 0.71 9.80 -9.40
CA LEU A 61 0.56 9.16 -8.10
C LEU A 61 1.66 9.63 -7.13
N THR A 62 1.29 9.95 -5.90
CA THR A 62 2.20 10.25 -4.81
C THR A 62 2.14 9.14 -3.77
N ILE A 63 3.30 8.67 -3.34
CA ILE A 63 3.46 7.74 -2.21
C ILE A 63 4.17 8.49 -1.10
N ALA A 64 3.54 8.59 0.06
CA ALA A 64 4.05 9.23 1.25
C ALA A 64 4.53 8.21 2.29
N VAL A 65 5.64 8.52 2.95
CA VAL A 65 6.15 7.77 4.10
C VAL A 65 6.30 8.73 5.28
N GLY A 66 5.60 8.45 6.38
CA GLY A 66 5.59 9.30 7.57
C GLY A 66 5.38 8.52 8.87
N GLU A 67 5.45 9.22 10.00
CA GLU A 67 5.21 8.64 11.33
C GLU A 67 3.72 8.58 11.65
N LEU A 68 3.31 7.59 12.44
CA LEU A 68 1.96 7.58 13.02
C LEU A 68 1.88 8.63 14.14
N ASP A 69 0.76 9.34 14.23
CA ASP A 69 0.56 10.45 15.18
C ASP A 69 0.74 10.05 16.66
N ASP A 70 0.51 8.77 16.98
CA ASP A 70 0.66 8.22 18.32
C ASP A 70 2.09 7.72 18.63
N GLY A 71 3.01 7.82 17.65
CA GLY A 71 4.39 7.36 17.76
C GLY A 71 4.55 5.84 17.80
N SER A 72 3.50 5.07 17.49
CA SER A 72 3.53 3.60 17.53
C SER A 72 4.24 2.96 16.33
N GLY A 73 4.52 3.76 15.30
CA GLY A 73 5.22 3.31 14.10
C GLY A 73 5.13 4.28 12.94
N PHE A 74 5.14 3.77 11.71
CA PHE A 74 5.15 4.56 10.48
C PHE A 74 4.09 4.08 9.49
N TYR A 75 3.80 4.89 8.47
CA TYR A 75 2.90 4.52 7.39
C TYR A 75 3.56 4.63 6.02
N VAL A 76 3.00 3.90 5.07
CA VAL A 76 3.17 4.11 3.63
C VAL A 76 1.78 4.35 3.05
N GLU A 77 1.54 5.52 2.49
CA GLU A 77 0.23 5.94 1.96
C GLU A 77 0.36 6.33 0.48
N ASP A 78 -0.53 5.86 -0.37
CA ASP A 78 -0.71 6.42 -1.72
C ASP A 78 -1.94 7.33 -1.81
N ASP A 79 -1.97 8.22 -2.79
CA ASP A 79 -3.12 9.09 -3.11
C ASP A 79 -4.01 8.52 -4.24
N GLY A 80 -3.98 7.20 -4.43
CA GLY A 80 -4.71 6.48 -5.45
C GLY A 80 -6.17 6.18 -5.10
N ILE A 81 -6.72 5.13 -5.71
CA ILE A 81 -8.12 4.70 -5.51
C ILE A 81 -8.36 3.97 -4.17
N GLY A 82 -7.29 3.51 -3.52
CA GLY A 82 -7.33 2.80 -2.26
C GLY A 82 -7.86 1.36 -2.32
N ILE A 83 -8.00 0.76 -1.13
CA ILE A 83 -8.45 -0.63 -0.96
C ILE A 83 -9.83 -0.64 -0.26
N PRO A 84 -10.87 -1.23 -0.89
CA PRO A 84 -12.19 -1.42 -0.29
C PRO A 84 -12.11 -2.13 1.07
N ALA A 85 -12.91 -1.68 2.04
CA ALA A 85 -12.81 -2.16 3.43
C ALA A 85 -12.97 -3.68 3.57
N ASP A 86 -13.84 -4.28 2.77
CA ASP A 86 -14.10 -5.72 2.69
C ASP A 86 -12.92 -6.53 2.11
N ARG A 87 -11.97 -5.86 1.44
CA ARG A 87 -10.79 -6.51 0.85
C ARG A 87 -9.52 -6.38 1.69
N ARG A 88 -9.47 -5.46 2.66
CA ARG A 88 -8.24 -5.10 3.42
C ARG A 88 -7.59 -6.25 4.17
N GLU A 89 -8.35 -7.25 4.60
CA GLU A 89 -7.79 -8.45 5.22
C GLU A 89 -7.30 -9.44 4.15
N SER A 90 -8.09 -9.62 3.08
CA SER A 90 -7.78 -10.56 2.00
C SER A 90 -6.56 -10.18 1.16
N VAL A 91 -6.18 -8.89 1.11
CA VAL A 91 -5.01 -8.47 0.31
C VAL A 91 -3.68 -9.05 0.80
N PHE A 92 -3.63 -9.55 2.03
CA PHE A 92 -2.46 -10.25 2.57
C PHE A 92 -2.46 -11.77 2.30
N GLU A 93 -3.57 -12.32 1.81
CA GLU A 93 -3.67 -13.74 1.48
C GLU A 93 -2.74 -14.10 0.32
N SER A 94 -2.14 -15.28 0.40
CA SER A 94 -1.17 -15.73 -0.60
C SER A 94 -1.84 -15.90 -1.96
N GLY A 95 -1.26 -15.27 -2.99
CA GLY A 95 -1.78 -15.31 -4.35
C GLY A 95 -2.93 -14.32 -4.62
N TYR A 96 -3.26 -13.43 -3.67
CA TYR A 96 -4.17 -12.33 -3.95
C TYR A 96 -3.53 -11.34 -4.92
N THR A 97 -4.14 -11.18 -6.09
CA THR A 97 -3.73 -10.21 -7.11
C THR A 97 -4.96 -9.74 -7.88
N THR A 98 -5.01 -8.46 -8.21
CA THR A 98 -5.97 -7.92 -9.17
C THR A 98 -5.40 -7.84 -10.59
N ASP A 99 -4.10 -8.11 -10.76
CA ASP A 99 -3.41 -8.14 -12.05
C ASP A 99 -3.30 -9.54 -12.63
N THR A 100 -3.46 -9.64 -13.96
CA THR A 100 -3.39 -10.91 -14.70
C THR A 100 -1.99 -11.52 -14.71
N ASP A 101 -0.95 -10.68 -14.65
CA ASP A 101 0.46 -11.08 -14.59
C ASP A 101 1.05 -10.98 -13.17
N GLY A 102 0.26 -10.51 -12.20
CA GLY A 102 0.68 -10.35 -10.82
C GLY A 102 0.83 -11.70 -10.13
N THR A 103 1.92 -11.89 -9.39
CA THR A 103 2.17 -13.16 -8.68
C THR A 103 1.39 -13.26 -7.36
N GLY A 104 0.85 -12.15 -6.87
CA GLY A 104 0.12 -12.06 -5.60
C GLY A 104 0.97 -12.34 -4.36
N PHE A 105 2.29 -12.16 -4.45
CA PHE A 105 3.21 -12.36 -3.32
C PHE A 105 3.64 -11.06 -2.63
N GLY A 106 3.43 -9.89 -3.23
CA GLY A 106 3.99 -8.62 -2.75
C GLY A 106 3.60 -8.31 -1.30
N LEU A 107 2.30 -8.33 -1.00
CA LEU A 107 1.81 -8.05 0.36
C LEU A 107 2.04 -9.19 1.34
N THR A 108 2.04 -10.45 0.88
CA THR A 108 2.43 -11.58 1.73
C THR A 108 3.89 -11.43 2.19
N ILE A 109 4.81 -11.06 1.29
CA ILE A 109 6.21 -10.81 1.65
C ILE A 109 6.33 -9.61 2.59
N ALA A 110 5.60 -8.52 2.32
CA ALA A 110 5.59 -7.36 3.21
C ALA A 110 5.19 -7.76 4.64
N ARG A 111 4.13 -8.56 4.77
CA ARG A 111 3.66 -9.10 6.06
C ARG A 111 4.71 -9.98 6.72
N GLU A 112 5.33 -10.92 6.00
CA GLU A 112 6.39 -11.77 6.53
C GLU A 112 7.59 -10.97 7.06
N VAL A 113 7.98 -9.90 6.36
CA VAL A 113 9.06 -9.01 6.81
C VAL A 113 8.68 -8.30 8.10
N VAL A 114 7.49 -7.71 8.17
CA VAL A 114 6.98 -6.99 9.35
C VAL A 114 6.89 -7.93 10.56
N GLU A 115 6.26 -9.09 10.39
CA GLU A 115 6.11 -10.09 11.45
C GLU A 115 7.48 -10.61 11.94
N ALA A 116 8.47 -10.76 11.05
CA ALA A 116 9.82 -11.17 11.43
C ALA A 116 10.56 -10.14 12.32
N HIS A 117 10.14 -8.88 12.31
CA HIS A 117 10.64 -7.85 13.22
C HIS A 117 9.82 -7.72 14.51
N GLY A 118 8.76 -8.52 14.68
CA GLY A 118 7.83 -8.44 15.80
C GLY A 118 6.90 -7.23 15.72
N TRP A 119 6.72 -6.69 14.52
CA TRP A 119 5.83 -5.58 14.21
C TRP A 119 4.50 -6.10 13.66
N GLU A 120 3.54 -5.20 13.49
CA GLU A 120 2.23 -5.49 12.89
C GLU A 120 2.03 -4.61 11.65
N ILE A 121 1.26 -5.09 10.67
CA ILE A 121 0.89 -4.32 9.47
C ILE A 121 -0.62 -4.37 9.28
N GLU A 122 -1.23 -3.20 9.13
CA GLU A 122 -2.66 -3.05 8.87
C GLU A 122 -2.89 -2.15 7.65
N VAL A 123 -4.02 -2.37 6.96
CA VAL A 123 -4.46 -1.51 5.86
C VAL A 123 -5.62 -0.65 6.34
N THR A 124 -5.51 0.66 6.14
CA THR A 124 -6.55 1.64 6.44
C THR A 124 -6.89 2.46 5.19
N ALA A 125 -7.89 3.33 5.31
CA ALA A 125 -8.14 4.31 4.26
C ALA A 125 -7.07 5.40 4.34
N GLY A 126 -6.46 5.75 3.22
CA GLY A 126 -5.59 6.92 3.13
C GLY A 126 -6.36 8.21 3.40
N ASN A 127 -5.64 9.22 3.90
CA ASN A 127 -6.18 10.53 4.21
C ASN A 127 -6.64 11.28 2.95
N THR A 128 -6.06 10.95 1.80
CA THR A 128 -6.38 11.51 0.49
C THR A 128 -7.23 10.59 -0.38
N GLY A 129 -7.61 9.40 0.13
CA GLY A 129 -8.46 8.43 -0.56
C GLY A 129 -7.76 7.17 -1.07
N GLY A 130 -6.42 7.12 -1.04
CA GLY A 130 -5.67 5.94 -1.47
C GLY A 130 -5.51 4.86 -0.40
N ALA A 131 -4.55 3.96 -0.58
CA ALA A 131 -4.29 2.89 0.38
C ALA A 131 -3.25 3.36 1.40
N ARG A 132 -3.49 3.08 2.68
CA ARG A 132 -2.54 3.34 3.76
C ARG A 132 -2.17 2.06 4.45
N PHE A 133 -0.87 1.74 4.47
CA PHE A 133 -0.30 0.64 5.21
C PHE A 133 0.33 1.20 6.48
N GLU A 134 -0.16 0.80 7.65
CA GLU A 134 0.36 1.21 8.95
C GLU A 134 1.19 0.08 9.53
N ILE A 135 2.46 0.37 9.84
CA ILE A 135 3.39 -0.57 10.45
C ILE A 135 3.61 -0.13 11.90
N THR A 136 3.14 -0.92 12.85
CA THR A 136 3.13 -0.60 14.29
C THR A 136 4.04 -1.54 15.09
N GLY A 137 4.37 -1.15 16.32
CA GLY A 137 5.33 -1.86 17.17
C GLY A 137 6.79 -1.52 16.87
N VAL A 138 7.01 -0.48 16.07
CA VAL A 138 8.33 0.00 15.65
C VAL A 138 8.95 0.85 16.75
N SER A 139 10.26 0.69 16.96
CA SER A 139 11.04 1.58 17.83
C SER A 139 11.95 2.45 16.98
N PHE A 140 11.81 3.77 17.13
CA PHE A 140 12.64 4.77 16.45
C PHE A 140 13.93 5.05 17.23
N GLU A 141 14.99 5.45 16.52
CA GLU A 141 16.28 5.91 17.07
C GLU A 141 16.35 7.42 17.27
#